data_AF-A0AAD4PIZ0-F1
#
_entry.id   AF-A0AAD4PIZ0-F1
#
_cell.length_a   1.000
_cell.length_b   1.000
_cell.length_c   1.000
_cell.angle_alpha   90.00
_cell.angle_beta   90.00
_cell.angle_gamma   90.00
#
_symmetry.space_group_name_H-M   'P 1'
#
loop_
_entity.id
_entity.type
_entity.pdbx_description
1 polymer ?
#
loop_
_entity_poly.entity_id
_entity_poly.type
_entity_poly.pdbx_seq_one_letter_code
_entity_poly.pdbx_strand_id
1 'polypeptide(L)'
;TVIFANDEQYFKAVLNKILIPRSPGTLGHKVVREFIVNHLQQLGLTVLQDEISEPMPLTNIIGFTNRDAERFVLLSCHYDTKYLDSGEFFVSATDAGVSCAVLLNMAKELTALPGNDLFKRRDIGLVLVFFDGHDSAEGINDVTCPLFGSQHFVDKQILPLQNVNVVITLNMIGSPNHIYMSKYEQTYILHELIANIEEELRQSGQLNESPQLFFKLKDHHTDFDDDHIPFLKAG
;
A
#
# COMPACT_ATOMS: atom_id res chain seq x y z
N THR A 1 -15.37 19.89 -11.70
CA THR A 1 -14.14 19.17 -11.33
C THR A 1 -14.14 19.00 -9.83
N VAL A 2 -13.92 17.77 -9.36
CA VAL A 2 -13.72 17.51 -7.93
C VAL A 2 -12.35 18.09 -7.55
N ILE A 3 -12.29 18.91 -6.50
CA ILE A 3 -11.04 19.46 -5.98
C ILE A 3 -10.67 18.63 -4.74
N PHE A 4 -9.52 17.99 -4.76
CA PHE A 4 -8.93 17.37 -3.58
C PHE A 4 -8.13 18.44 -2.83
N ALA A 5 -8.53 18.75 -1.61
CA ALA A 5 -7.76 19.63 -0.75
C ALA A 5 -6.68 18.80 -0.04
N ASN A 6 -5.45 19.33 0.04
CA ASN A 6 -4.40 18.69 0.81
C ASN A 6 -4.75 18.74 2.32
N ASP A 7 -4.84 17.57 2.97
CA ASP A 7 -5.00 17.44 4.42
C ASP A 7 -3.72 16.90 5.06
N GLU A 8 -2.68 17.75 5.04
CA GLU A 8 -1.37 17.41 5.60
C GLU A 8 -1.42 17.16 7.12
N GLN A 9 -2.38 17.79 7.82
CA GLN A 9 -2.57 17.58 9.25
C GLN A 9 -3.02 16.15 9.54
N TYR A 10 -4.00 15.65 8.79
CA TYR A 10 -4.41 14.25 8.86
C TYR A 10 -3.27 13.32 8.50
N PHE A 11 -2.54 13.58 7.40
CA PHE A 11 -1.42 12.75 6.98
C PHE A 11 -0.37 12.61 8.09
N LYS A 12 0.05 13.73 8.70
CA LYS A 12 0.99 13.73 9.83
C LYS A 12 0.45 12.98 11.05
N ALA A 13 -0.84 13.13 11.36
CA ALA A 13 -1.47 12.44 12.47
C ALA A 13 -1.46 10.92 12.27
N VAL A 14 -1.81 10.44 11.07
CA VAL A 14 -1.76 9.02 10.70
C VAL A 14 -0.32 8.50 10.71
N LEU A 15 0.61 9.23 10.07
CA LEU A 15 2.01 8.84 10.01
C LEU A 15 2.61 8.67 11.42
N ASN A 16 2.32 9.59 12.34
CA ASN A 16 2.79 9.49 13.73
C ASN A 16 2.25 8.26 14.49
N LYS A 17 1.11 7.70 14.08
CA LYS A 17 0.57 6.45 14.66
C LYS A 17 1.27 5.21 14.10
N ILE A 18 1.81 5.30 12.89
CA ILE A 18 2.48 4.18 12.19
C ILE A 18 3.98 4.17 12.48
N LEU A 19 4.62 5.34 12.64
CA LEU A 19 6.07 5.50 12.85
C LEU A 19 6.52 5.14 14.28
N ILE A 20 6.25 3.90 14.66
CA ILE A 20 6.81 3.23 15.82
C ILE A 20 7.48 1.93 15.35
N PRO A 21 8.41 1.36 16.14
CA PRO A 21 8.94 0.02 15.88
C PRO A 21 7.79 -0.98 15.87
N ARG A 22 7.71 -1.79 14.81
CA ARG A 22 6.54 -2.63 14.52
C ARG A 22 6.94 -3.92 13.81
N SER A 23 8.01 -4.54 14.28
CA SER A 23 8.41 -5.86 13.78
C SER A 23 7.39 -6.91 14.19
N PRO A 24 7.10 -7.93 13.35
CA PRO A 24 6.11 -8.95 13.67
C PRO A 24 6.30 -9.56 15.07
N GLY A 25 5.19 -9.77 15.78
CA GLY A 25 5.19 -10.31 17.15
C GLY A 25 5.43 -9.27 18.26
N THR A 26 5.84 -8.04 17.93
CA THR A 26 6.03 -6.97 18.93
C THR A 26 4.72 -6.28 19.33
N LEU A 27 4.72 -5.58 20.48
CA LEU A 27 3.57 -4.76 20.89
C LEU A 27 3.28 -3.64 19.89
N GLY A 28 4.31 -3.00 19.33
CA GLY A 28 4.14 -1.91 18.37
C GLY A 28 3.47 -2.37 17.08
N HIS A 29 3.82 -3.58 16.60
CA HIS A 29 3.15 -4.22 15.47
C HIS A 29 1.65 -4.42 15.71
N LYS A 30 1.29 -4.98 16.87
CA LYS A 30 -0.11 -5.12 17.28
C LYS A 30 -0.84 -3.78 17.35
N VAL A 31 -0.22 -2.74 17.92
CA VAL A 31 -0.81 -1.39 18.02
C VAL A 31 -1.05 -0.79 16.64
N VAL A 32 -0.10 -0.90 15.72
CA VAL A 32 -0.27 -0.39 14.35
C VAL A 32 -1.34 -1.18 13.60
N ARG A 33 -1.38 -2.50 13.73
CA ARG A 33 -2.43 -3.35 13.14
C ARG A 33 -3.82 -2.91 13.60
N GLU A 34 -4.02 -2.78 14.92
CA GLU A 34 -5.29 -2.35 15.50
C GLU A 34 -5.66 -0.92 15.05
N PHE A 35 -4.68 -0.02 14.96
CA PHE A 35 -4.89 1.32 14.42
C PHE A 35 -5.40 1.27 12.98
N ILE A 36 -4.73 0.56 12.08
CA ILE A 36 -5.12 0.46 10.65
C ILE A 36 -6.53 -0.15 10.53
N VAL A 37 -6.82 -1.25 11.23
CA VAL A 37 -8.14 -1.91 11.22
C VAL A 37 -9.24 -0.93 11.64
N ASN A 38 -9.08 -0.29 12.80
CA ASN A 38 -10.07 0.64 13.32
C ASN A 38 -10.24 1.85 12.39
N HIS A 39 -9.15 2.32 11.81
CA HIS A 39 -9.16 3.49 10.93
C HIS A 39 -9.91 3.22 9.62
N LEU A 40 -9.67 2.06 8.98
CA LEU A 40 -10.41 1.65 7.78
C LEU A 40 -11.91 1.46 8.08
N GLN A 41 -12.26 0.88 9.23
CA GLN A 41 -13.66 0.73 9.66
C GLN A 41 -14.34 2.09 9.88
N GLN A 42 -13.64 3.06 10.47
CA GLN A 42 -14.16 4.42 10.66
C GLN A 42 -14.43 5.15 9.34
N LEU A 43 -13.63 4.85 8.31
CA LEU A 43 -13.86 5.31 6.94
C LEU A 43 -14.99 4.56 6.20
N GLY A 44 -15.61 3.58 6.86
CA GLY A 44 -16.74 2.82 6.33
C GLY A 44 -16.36 1.64 5.45
N LEU A 45 -15.08 1.28 5.35
CA LEU A 45 -14.66 0.10 4.61
C LEU A 45 -15.02 -1.18 5.38
N THR A 46 -15.37 -2.23 4.63
CA THR A 46 -15.44 -3.58 5.20
C THR A 46 -14.02 -4.09 5.37
N VAL A 47 -13.62 -4.45 6.59
CA VAL A 47 -12.26 -4.90 6.89
C VAL A 47 -12.22 -6.40 7.15
N LEU A 48 -11.35 -7.09 6.41
CA LEU A 48 -10.96 -8.48 6.65
C LEU A 48 -9.55 -8.51 7.24
N GLN A 49 -9.38 -9.27 8.31
CA GLN A 49 -8.08 -9.63 8.85
C GLN A 49 -7.76 -11.05 8.38
N ASP A 50 -6.71 -11.20 7.59
CA ASP A 50 -6.27 -12.49 7.07
C ASP A 50 -5.06 -12.97 7.88
N GLU A 51 -5.34 -13.87 8.81
CA GLU A 51 -4.37 -14.39 9.79
C GLU A 51 -3.55 -15.55 9.22
N ILE A 52 -2.25 -15.52 9.50
CA ILE A 52 -1.26 -16.55 9.15
C ILE A 52 -0.63 -17.02 10.46
N SER A 53 -0.59 -18.34 10.70
CA SER A 53 -0.07 -18.90 11.96
C SER A 53 1.40 -19.33 11.89
N GLU A 54 1.89 -19.68 10.70
CA GLU A 54 3.23 -20.25 10.47
C GLU A 54 3.94 -19.46 9.35
N PRO A 55 5.26 -19.18 9.47
CA PRO A 55 6.16 -19.59 10.54
C PRO A 55 6.00 -18.79 11.85
N MET A 56 5.16 -17.76 11.83
CA MET A 56 4.81 -16.96 13.00
C MET A 56 3.44 -16.29 12.82
N PRO A 57 2.82 -15.79 13.90
CA PRO A 57 1.58 -15.04 13.81
C PRO A 57 1.75 -13.74 13.01
N LEU A 58 1.15 -13.70 11.82
CA LEU A 58 1.04 -12.51 10.98
C LEU A 58 -0.44 -12.23 10.67
N THR A 59 -0.75 -11.00 10.28
CA THR A 59 -2.11 -10.59 9.92
C THR A 59 -2.07 -9.56 8.80
N ASN A 60 -2.44 -9.97 7.59
CA ASN A 60 -2.75 -9.03 6.52
C ASN A 60 -4.04 -8.27 6.87
N ILE A 61 -4.09 -6.97 6.58
CA ILE A 61 -5.28 -6.14 6.78
C ILE A 61 -5.82 -5.72 5.43
N ILE A 62 -7.08 -6.05 5.14
CA ILE A 62 -7.68 -5.83 3.84
C ILE A 62 -8.97 -5.01 3.99
N GLY A 63 -8.99 -3.80 3.43
CA GLY A 63 -10.17 -2.93 3.39
C GLY A 63 -10.84 -2.97 2.02
N PHE A 64 -12.16 -3.18 2.00
CA PHE A 64 -12.98 -3.20 0.79
C PHE A 64 -13.98 -2.04 0.79
N THR A 65 -14.11 -1.35 -0.34
CA THR A 65 -15.28 -0.46 -0.56
C THR A 65 -16.54 -1.27 -0.87
N ASN A 66 -16.43 -2.31 -1.70
CA ASN A 66 -17.50 -3.29 -1.93
C ASN A 66 -16.90 -4.65 -2.26
N ARG A 67 -17.17 -5.67 -1.43
CA ARG A 67 -16.65 -7.03 -1.60
C ARG A 67 -17.34 -7.80 -2.73
N ASP A 68 -18.55 -7.40 -3.10
CA ASP A 68 -19.35 -8.04 -4.15
C ASP A 68 -19.12 -7.41 -5.53
N ALA A 69 -18.07 -6.59 -5.69
CA ALA A 69 -17.73 -6.02 -6.98
C ALA A 69 -17.21 -7.10 -7.95
N GLU A 70 -17.51 -6.95 -9.23
CA GLU A 70 -17.08 -7.85 -10.30
C GLU A 70 -15.57 -7.77 -10.55
N ARG A 71 -14.99 -6.58 -10.36
CA ARG A 71 -13.57 -6.31 -10.58
C ARG A 71 -12.99 -5.43 -9.49
N PHE A 72 -11.67 -5.47 -9.32
CA PHE A 72 -10.98 -4.76 -8.26
C PHE A 72 -9.76 -3.99 -8.77
N VAL A 73 -9.58 -2.78 -8.23
CA VAL A 73 -8.28 -2.10 -8.18
C VAL A 73 -7.71 -2.34 -6.79
N LEU A 74 -6.51 -2.93 -6.72
CA LEU A 74 -5.84 -3.24 -5.47
C LEU A 74 -4.68 -2.26 -5.26
N LEU A 75 -4.69 -1.57 -4.12
CA LEU A 75 -3.60 -0.72 -3.67
C LEU A 75 -2.98 -1.34 -2.42
N SER A 76 -1.66 -1.42 -2.34
CA SER A 76 -0.97 -2.10 -1.24
C SER A 76 0.23 -1.34 -0.67
N CYS A 77 0.54 -1.63 0.59
CA CYS A 77 1.84 -1.41 1.25
C CYS A 77 2.10 -2.60 2.19
N HIS A 78 3.29 -2.70 2.76
CA HIS A 78 3.52 -3.54 3.93
C HIS A 78 3.59 -2.68 5.20
N TYR A 79 3.06 -3.17 6.32
CA TYR A 79 3.01 -2.39 7.57
C TYR A 79 3.99 -2.87 8.64
N ASP A 80 4.63 -4.01 8.45
CA ASP A 80 5.69 -4.48 9.34
C ASP A 80 6.97 -3.65 9.18
N THR A 81 7.89 -3.83 10.13
CA THR A 81 9.27 -3.33 10.01
C THR A 81 10.23 -4.49 10.12
N LYS A 82 11.33 -4.42 9.38
CA LYS A 82 12.46 -5.33 9.52
C LYS A 82 12.88 -5.48 10.98
N TYR A 83 13.05 -6.73 11.42
CA TYR A 83 13.73 -7.02 12.68
C TYR A 83 15.23 -6.71 12.55
N LEU A 84 15.76 -5.99 13.53
CA LEU A 84 17.19 -5.67 13.64
C LEU A 84 17.60 -5.85 15.10
N ASP A 85 18.66 -6.62 15.38
CA ASP A 85 19.16 -6.87 16.74
C ASP A 85 19.44 -5.58 17.53
N SER A 86 19.84 -4.51 16.84
CA SER A 86 20.13 -3.19 17.40
C SER A 86 19.03 -2.15 17.14
N GLY A 87 17.91 -2.56 16.54
CA GLY A 87 16.87 -1.67 16.00
C GLY A 87 15.64 -1.53 16.89
N GLU A 88 15.79 -1.54 18.22
CA GLU A 88 14.67 -1.28 19.15
C GLU A 88 13.91 0.02 18.81
N PHE A 89 14.59 0.99 18.18
CA PHE A 89 14.02 2.26 17.72
C PHE A 89 13.85 2.36 16.20
N PHE A 90 14.01 1.26 15.46
CA PHE A 90 13.89 1.26 14.02
C PHE A 90 12.41 1.37 13.61
N VAL A 91 12.04 2.53 13.07
CA VAL A 91 10.66 2.84 12.67
C VAL A 91 10.40 2.64 11.18
N SER A 92 11.43 2.32 10.39
CA SER A 92 11.37 2.14 8.92
C SER A 92 10.42 3.13 8.22
N ALA A 93 10.79 4.42 8.24
CA ALA A 93 9.89 5.48 7.84
C ALA A 93 9.49 5.39 6.37
N THR A 94 10.44 5.18 5.47
CA THR A 94 10.17 5.05 4.03
C THR A 94 9.74 3.64 3.62
N ASP A 95 9.91 2.65 4.49
CA ASP A 95 9.87 1.22 4.16
C ASP A 95 9.03 0.42 5.19
N ALA A 96 7.70 0.54 5.18
CA ALA A 96 6.89 1.38 4.30
C ALA A 96 5.91 2.28 5.10
N GLY A 97 6.39 2.87 6.21
CA GLY A 97 5.57 3.71 7.11
C GLY A 97 4.86 4.88 6.41
N VAL A 98 5.58 5.59 5.54
CA VAL A 98 5.03 6.66 4.69
C VAL A 98 4.03 6.11 3.68
N SER A 99 4.33 4.99 3.01
CA SER A 99 3.42 4.37 2.05
C SER A 99 2.08 4.01 2.68
N CYS A 100 2.08 3.44 3.89
CA CYS A 100 0.85 3.11 4.59
C CYS A 100 0.07 4.36 5.04
N ALA A 101 0.77 5.44 5.43
CA ALA A 101 0.11 6.72 5.69
C ALA A 101 -0.50 7.34 4.42
N VAL A 102 0.19 7.25 3.27
CA VAL A 102 -0.34 7.68 1.97
C VAL A 102 -1.60 6.89 1.63
N LEU A 103 -1.57 5.57 1.81
CA LEU A 103 -2.70 4.70 1.49
C LEU A 103 -3.94 5.01 2.34
N LEU A 104 -3.77 5.25 3.64
CA LEU A 104 -4.86 5.68 4.54
C LEU A 104 -5.34 7.11 4.24
N ASN A 105 -4.47 7.99 3.74
CA ASN A 105 -4.87 9.32 3.28
C ASN A 105 -5.70 9.24 2.00
N MET A 106 -5.29 8.43 1.03
CA MET A 106 -6.08 8.17 -0.17
C MET A 106 -7.45 7.57 0.19
N ALA A 107 -7.49 6.63 1.13
CA ALA A 107 -8.75 6.04 1.62
C ALA A 107 -9.70 7.13 2.17
N LYS A 108 -9.20 8.03 3.01
CA LYS A 108 -10.00 9.14 3.55
C LYS A 108 -10.53 10.05 2.44
N GLU A 109 -9.66 10.52 1.57
CA GLU A 109 -10.04 11.48 0.53
C GLU A 109 -11.04 10.86 -0.46
N LEU A 110 -10.85 9.60 -0.86
CA LEU A 110 -11.76 8.91 -1.77
C LEU A 110 -13.13 8.63 -1.12
N THR A 111 -13.16 8.24 0.14
CA THR A 111 -14.42 7.93 0.84
C THR A 111 -15.23 9.19 1.17
N ALA A 112 -14.58 10.34 1.37
CA ALA A 112 -15.22 11.62 1.65
C ALA A 112 -15.78 12.35 0.41
N LEU A 113 -15.60 11.81 -0.80
CA LEU A 113 -16.03 12.47 -2.03
C LEU A 113 -17.55 12.73 -2.06
N PRO A 114 -18.01 13.96 -2.39
CA PRO A 114 -19.42 14.24 -2.56
C PRO A 114 -20.04 13.44 -3.72
N GLY A 115 -21.20 12.81 -3.48
CA GLY A 115 -21.86 11.97 -4.50
C GLY A 115 -21.13 10.66 -4.79
N ASN A 116 -20.22 10.27 -3.89
CA ASN A 116 -19.45 9.05 -4.03
C ASN A 116 -20.32 7.79 -3.91
N ASP A 117 -20.41 7.04 -5.01
CA ASP A 117 -21.03 5.73 -5.06
C ASP A 117 -20.01 4.58 -4.98
N LEU A 118 -18.74 4.82 -4.61
CA LEU A 118 -17.68 3.79 -4.50
C LEU A 118 -18.13 2.58 -3.66
N PHE A 119 -18.92 2.79 -2.62
CA PHE A 119 -19.47 1.72 -1.77
C PHE A 119 -20.67 0.99 -2.39
N LYS A 120 -21.29 1.55 -3.43
CA LYS A 120 -22.46 0.99 -4.13
C LYS A 120 -22.13 0.43 -5.52
N ARG A 121 -20.97 0.79 -6.09
CA ARG A 121 -20.48 0.29 -7.37
C ARG A 121 -20.31 -1.22 -7.32
N ARG A 122 -20.92 -1.93 -8.27
CA ARG A 122 -20.83 -3.39 -8.40
C ARG A 122 -19.91 -3.83 -9.53
N ASP A 123 -19.64 -2.96 -10.48
CA ASP A 123 -18.75 -3.22 -11.61
C ASP A 123 -17.26 -3.12 -11.21
N ILE A 124 -16.92 -2.24 -10.25
CA ILE A 124 -15.55 -2.06 -9.77
C ILE A 124 -15.52 -1.70 -8.28
N GLY A 125 -14.63 -2.38 -7.54
CA GLY A 125 -14.34 -2.13 -6.13
C GLY A 125 -12.89 -1.68 -5.93
N LEU A 126 -12.66 -0.91 -4.87
CA LEU A 126 -11.33 -0.57 -4.39
C LEU A 126 -10.97 -1.47 -3.21
N VAL A 127 -9.76 -2.01 -3.25
CA VAL A 127 -9.19 -2.87 -2.20
C VAL A 127 -7.90 -2.24 -1.71
N LEU A 128 -7.81 -2.03 -0.41
CA LEU A 128 -6.60 -1.55 0.25
C LEU A 128 -6.00 -2.72 1.03
N VAL A 129 -4.75 -3.06 0.79
CA VAL A 129 -4.08 -4.18 1.46
C VAL A 129 -2.83 -3.70 2.19
N PHE A 130 -2.76 -4.00 3.48
CA PHE A 130 -1.58 -3.79 4.31
C PHE A 130 -1.02 -5.16 4.60
N PHE A 131 0.00 -5.56 3.84
CA PHE A 131 0.66 -6.86 3.98
C PHE A 131 1.51 -6.92 5.24
N ASP A 132 1.62 -8.12 5.77
CA ASP A 132 2.44 -8.45 6.93
C ASP A 132 3.52 -9.47 6.57
N GLY A 133 4.66 -9.45 7.29
CA GLY A 133 5.80 -10.32 6.99
C GLY A 133 6.37 -10.10 5.59
N HIS A 134 6.44 -8.84 5.15
CA HIS A 134 7.20 -8.44 3.97
C HIS A 134 8.69 -8.70 4.20
N ASP A 135 9.18 -8.33 5.38
CA ASP A 135 10.59 -8.33 5.74
C ASP A 135 10.92 -9.36 6.83
N SER A 136 12.21 -9.53 7.11
CA SER A 136 12.69 -10.48 8.11
C SER A 136 12.17 -10.16 9.52
N ALA A 137 11.81 -11.21 10.25
CA ALA A 137 11.39 -11.15 11.66
C ALA A 137 12.40 -11.86 12.58
N GLU A 138 12.25 -11.71 13.89
CA GLU A 138 13.15 -12.33 14.88
C GLU A 138 13.27 -13.85 14.65
N GLY A 139 14.50 -14.35 14.51
CA GLY A 139 14.76 -15.77 14.24
C GLY A 139 14.56 -16.21 12.79
N ILE A 140 14.14 -15.32 11.89
CA ILE A 140 14.08 -15.56 10.45
C ILE A 140 15.29 -14.91 9.78
N ASN A 141 16.29 -15.73 9.43
CA ASN A 141 17.46 -15.28 8.66
C ASN A 141 17.13 -15.35 7.18
N ASP A 142 16.91 -14.21 6.53
CA ASP A 142 16.65 -14.18 5.09
C ASP A 142 17.64 -13.33 4.31
N VAL A 143 18.06 -13.89 3.16
CA VAL A 143 18.88 -13.23 2.13
C VAL A 143 18.01 -12.37 1.20
N THR A 144 16.69 -12.62 1.16
CA THR A 144 15.67 -11.98 0.29
C THR A 144 14.40 -11.69 1.08
N CYS A 145 13.52 -10.80 0.62
CA CYS A 145 12.24 -10.54 1.31
C CYS A 145 11.38 -11.83 1.36
N PRO A 146 10.90 -12.27 2.54
CA PRO A 146 10.08 -13.49 2.65
C PRO A 146 8.67 -13.37 2.06
N LEU A 147 8.08 -12.17 2.08
CA LEU A 147 6.78 -11.87 1.45
C LEU A 147 5.63 -12.80 1.91
N PHE A 148 5.63 -13.20 3.19
CA PHE A 148 4.67 -14.19 3.71
C PHE A 148 3.23 -13.75 3.52
N GLY A 149 2.94 -12.47 3.79
CA GLY A 149 1.60 -11.90 3.68
C GLY A 149 1.05 -11.92 2.26
N SER A 150 1.80 -11.39 1.29
CA SER A 150 1.37 -11.34 -0.11
C SER A 150 1.31 -12.73 -0.76
N GLN A 151 2.24 -13.62 -0.42
CA GLN A 151 2.20 -15.02 -0.86
C GLN A 151 0.94 -15.72 -0.34
N HIS A 152 0.66 -15.59 0.96
CA HIS A 152 -0.54 -16.17 1.56
C HIS A 152 -1.84 -15.60 0.96
N PHE A 153 -1.89 -14.29 0.69
CA PHE A 153 -3.05 -13.64 0.07
C PHE A 153 -3.40 -14.29 -1.28
N VAL A 154 -2.37 -14.51 -2.11
CA VAL A 154 -2.48 -15.15 -3.42
C VAL A 154 -2.87 -16.61 -3.29
N ASP A 155 -2.18 -17.38 -2.45
CA ASP A 155 -2.39 -18.82 -2.30
C ASP A 155 -3.78 -19.16 -1.73
N LYS A 156 -4.24 -18.35 -0.77
CA LYS A 156 -5.56 -18.49 -0.16
C LYS A 156 -6.68 -17.96 -1.07
N GLN A 157 -6.34 -17.29 -2.17
CA GLN A 157 -7.27 -16.67 -3.10
C GLN A 157 -8.25 -15.74 -2.37
N ILE A 158 -7.72 -14.86 -1.51
CA ILE A 158 -8.53 -13.87 -0.76
C ILE A 158 -9.44 -13.08 -1.70
N LEU A 159 -8.91 -12.79 -2.90
CA LEU A 159 -9.69 -12.37 -4.06
C LEU A 159 -9.41 -13.32 -5.23
N PRO A 160 -10.40 -13.56 -6.10
CA PRO A 160 -10.13 -14.19 -7.39
C PRO A 160 -9.22 -13.26 -8.20
N LEU A 161 -7.97 -13.68 -8.46
CA LEU A 161 -6.96 -12.83 -9.11
C LEU A 161 -7.39 -12.37 -10.51
N GLN A 162 -8.16 -13.20 -11.22
CA GLN A 162 -8.74 -12.84 -12.52
C GLN A 162 -9.71 -11.64 -12.46
N ASN A 163 -10.21 -11.29 -11.26
CA ASN A 163 -11.04 -10.11 -11.04
C ASN A 163 -10.21 -8.88 -10.65
N VAL A 164 -8.92 -9.02 -10.34
CA VAL A 164 -8.04 -7.90 -10.00
C VAL A 164 -7.46 -7.32 -11.30
N ASN A 165 -7.84 -6.08 -11.64
CA ASN A 165 -7.39 -5.45 -12.88
C ASN A 165 -5.96 -4.90 -12.80
N VAL A 166 -5.56 -4.43 -11.62
CA VAL A 166 -4.23 -3.90 -11.36
C VAL A 166 -3.92 -3.98 -9.87
N VAL A 167 -2.66 -4.29 -9.57
CA VAL A 167 -2.05 -4.16 -8.24
C VAL A 167 -1.09 -2.97 -8.29
N ILE A 168 -1.26 -2.01 -7.39
CA ILE A 168 -0.37 -0.86 -7.22
C ILE A 168 0.23 -0.94 -5.81
N THR A 169 1.47 -1.41 -5.73
CA THR A 169 2.23 -1.52 -4.48
C THR A 169 3.04 -0.25 -4.24
N LEU A 170 2.88 0.35 -3.06
CA LEU A 170 3.60 1.54 -2.62
C LEU A 170 4.70 1.13 -1.64
N ASN A 171 5.96 1.33 -2.03
CA ASN A 171 7.12 1.11 -1.17
C ASN A 171 8.19 2.18 -1.39
N MET A 172 9.09 2.36 -0.40
CA MET A 172 10.25 3.25 -0.45
C MET A 172 9.91 4.72 -0.73
N ILE A 173 8.77 5.20 -0.24
CA ILE A 173 8.28 6.58 -0.44
C ILE A 173 8.73 7.48 0.73
N GLY A 174 9.20 8.70 0.44
CA GLY A 174 9.43 9.75 1.43
C GLY A 174 10.82 10.39 1.41
N SER A 175 11.79 9.76 0.74
CA SER A 175 13.12 10.34 0.51
C SER A 175 13.08 11.45 -0.56
N PRO A 176 13.95 12.48 -0.46
CA PRO A 176 14.00 13.55 -1.44
C PRO A 176 14.47 13.07 -2.82
N ASN A 177 13.97 13.70 -3.87
CA ASN A 177 14.40 13.51 -5.27
C ASN A 177 14.32 12.05 -5.79
N HIS A 178 13.36 11.28 -5.28
CA HIS A 178 13.09 9.95 -5.82
C HIS A 178 12.46 10.05 -7.22
N ILE A 179 12.78 9.10 -8.09
CA ILE A 179 12.20 8.98 -9.44
C ILE A 179 11.55 7.61 -9.60
N TYR A 180 10.38 7.57 -10.22
CA TYR A 180 9.65 6.34 -10.55
C TYR A 180 9.64 6.13 -12.05
N MET A 181 10.07 4.93 -12.46
CA MET A 181 10.08 4.46 -13.85
C MET A 181 9.12 3.29 -14.02
N SER A 182 8.62 3.06 -15.23
CA SER A 182 7.72 1.95 -15.48
C SER A 182 8.49 0.62 -15.51
N LYS A 183 8.10 -0.29 -14.62
CA LYS A 183 8.72 -1.62 -14.47
C LYS A 183 8.06 -2.71 -15.31
N TYR A 184 6.82 -2.52 -15.78
CA TYR A 184 6.11 -3.53 -16.56
C TYR A 184 5.44 -2.95 -17.81
N GLU A 185 5.62 -3.61 -18.95
CA GLU A 185 5.03 -3.16 -20.23
C GLU A 185 3.50 -3.19 -20.16
N GLN A 186 2.93 -4.20 -19.50
CA GLN A 186 1.49 -4.41 -19.34
C GLN A 186 0.79 -3.25 -18.62
N THR A 187 1.50 -2.54 -17.73
CA THR A 187 0.97 -1.40 -16.97
C THR A 187 1.57 -0.07 -17.40
N TYR A 188 2.36 -0.02 -18.49
CA TYR A 188 3.01 1.20 -18.97
C TYR A 188 2.01 2.34 -19.22
N ILE A 189 0.84 2.03 -19.78
CA ILE A 189 -0.22 3.03 -20.03
C ILE A 189 -0.72 3.69 -18.74
N LEU A 190 -0.73 2.96 -17.62
CA LEU A 190 -1.12 3.49 -16.31
C LEU A 190 0.00 4.36 -15.72
N HIS A 191 1.26 3.99 -15.95
CA HIS A 191 2.41 4.81 -15.57
C HIS A 191 2.43 6.14 -16.33
N GLU A 192 2.17 6.11 -17.64
CA GLU A 192 2.03 7.32 -18.45
C GLU A 192 0.90 8.22 -17.95
N LEU A 193 -0.22 7.63 -17.52
CA LEU A 193 -1.33 8.37 -16.92
C LEU A 193 -0.90 9.11 -15.65
N ILE A 194 -0.15 8.45 -14.74
CA ILE A 194 0.35 9.10 -13.52
C ILE A 194 1.31 10.25 -13.87
N ALA A 195 2.22 10.03 -14.83
CA ALA A 195 3.15 11.07 -15.30
C ALA A 195 2.42 12.28 -15.90
N ASN A 196 1.34 12.05 -16.66
CA ASN A 196 0.51 13.13 -17.20
C ASN A 196 -0.21 13.90 -16.09
N ILE A 197 -0.77 13.21 -15.09
CA ILE A 197 -1.42 13.84 -13.94
C ILE A 197 -0.44 14.73 -13.18
N GLU A 198 0.79 14.27 -12.95
CA GLU A 198 1.83 15.09 -12.31
C GLU A 198 2.11 16.37 -13.11
N GLU A 199 2.27 16.25 -14.43
CA GLU A 199 2.52 17.38 -15.31
C GLU A 199 1.36 18.38 -15.30
N GLU A 200 0.12 17.91 -15.37
CA GLU A 200 -1.08 18.76 -15.32
C GLU A 200 -1.21 19.50 -13.97
N LEU A 201 -0.97 18.81 -12.85
CA LEU A 201 -0.99 19.42 -11.51
C LEU A 201 0.13 20.46 -11.36
N ARG A 202 1.30 20.21 -11.97
CA ARG A 202 2.43 21.16 -11.99
C ARG A 202 2.09 22.40 -12.80
N GLN A 203 1.60 22.22 -14.03
CA GLN A 203 1.24 23.33 -14.94
C GLN A 203 0.10 24.19 -14.38
N SER A 204 -0.83 23.58 -13.62
CA SER A 204 -1.93 24.29 -12.97
C SER A 204 -1.56 24.92 -11.62
N GLY A 205 -0.32 24.77 -11.15
CA GLY A 205 0.15 25.35 -9.88
C GLY A 205 -0.39 24.67 -8.63
N GLN A 206 -0.88 23.43 -8.75
CA GLN A 206 -1.41 22.63 -7.63
C GLN A 206 -0.33 21.79 -6.93
N LEU A 207 0.87 21.69 -7.50
CA LEU A 207 2.04 21.13 -6.83
C LEU A 207 2.92 22.24 -6.27
N ASN A 208 3.44 22.03 -5.05
CA ASN A 208 4.53 22.82 -4.51
C ASN A 208 5.79 22.67 -5.40
N GLU A 209 6.77 23.56 -5.24
CA GLU A 209 8.08 23.39 -5.89
C GLU A 209 8.70 22.05 -5.47
N SER A 210 8.66 21.09 -6.40
CA SER A 210 9.09 19.71 -6.20
C SER A 210 9.78 19.19 -7.47
N PRO A 211 10.72 18.25 -7.35
CA PRO A 211 11.26 17.56 -8.52
C PRO A 211 10.16 16.77 -9.24
N GLN A 212 10.39 16.47 -10.52
CA GLN A 212 9.55 15.51 -11.24
C GLN A 212 9.72 14.12 -10.62
N LEU A 213 8.62 13.43 -10.32
CA LEU A 213 8.62 12.11 -9.70
C LEU A 213 8.45 11.01 -10.75
N PHE A 214 7.49 11.14 -11.65
CA PHE A 214 7.09 10.10 -12.59
C PHE A 214 7.61 10.43 -14.00
N PHE A 215 8.58 9.63 -14.46
CA PHE A 215 9.15 9.76 -15.80
C PHE A 215 8.55 8.71 -16.73
N LYS A 216 8.24 9.08 -17.98
CA LYS A 216 7.77 8.15 -19.03
C LYS A 216 8.90 7.27 -19.58
N LEU A 217 9.78 6.79 -18.70
CA LEU A 217 10.90 5.91 -19.00
C LEU A 217 10.52 4.46 -18.69
N LYS A 218 11.05 3.54 -19.49
CA LYS A 218 10.83 2.10 -19.37
C LYS A 218 12.09 1.46 -18.78
N ASP A 219 11.91 0.64 -17.76
CA ASP A 219 12.95 -0.19 -17.16
C ASP A 219 12.34 -1.54 -16.79
N HIS A 220 12.00 -2.32 -17.82
CA HIS A 220 11.36 -3.63 -17.69
C HIS A 220 12.32 -4.77 -17.34
N HIS A 221 13.59 -4.45 -17.16
CA HIS A 221 14.66 -5.45 -16.98
C HIS A 221 15.15 -5.52 -15.54
N THR A 222 14.77 -4.56 -14.70
CA THR A 222 15.16 -4.55 -13.29
C THR A 222 13.95 -4.28 -12.42
N ASP A 223 13.73 -5.14 -11.44
CA ASP A 223 12.83 -4.89 -10.34
C ASP A 223 13.40 -5.53 -9.07
N PHE A 224 12.86 -5.16 -7.92
CA PHE A 224 13.25 -5.72 -6.63
C PHE A 224 12.16 -6.66 -6.11
N ASP A 225 12.55 -7.62 -5.26
CA ASP A 225 11.60 -8.51 -4.62
C ASP A 225 10.73 -7.70 -3.64
N ASP A 226 9.43 -7.63 -3.91
CA ASP A 226 8.43 -6.89 -3.14
C ASP A 226 7.05 -7.57 -3.28
N ASP A 227 6.03 -7.10 -2.56
CA ASP A 227 4.74 -7.76 -2.38
C ASP A 227 3.91 -7.91 -3.66
N HIS A 228 4.29 -7.28 -4.77
CA HIS A 228 3.67 -7.53 -6.08
C HIS A 228 4.16 -8.82 -6.75
N ILE A 229 5.31 -9.37 -6.33
CA ILE A 229 5.92 -10.54 -6.96
C ILE A 229 5.02 -11.79 -6.89
N PRO A 230 4.37 -12.14 -5.76
CA PRO A 230 3.45 -13.27 -5.72
C PRO A 230 2.28 -13.13 -6.70
N PHE A 231 1.76 -11.92 -6.90
CA PHE A 231 0.71 -11.64 -7.87
C PHE A 231 1.20 -11.87 -9.30
N LEU A 232 2.36 -11.31 -9.66
CA LEU A 232 2.96 -11.47 -11.00
C LEU A 232 3.24 -12.94 -11.34
N LYS A 233 3.67 -13.74 -10.35
CA LYS A 233 3.90 -15.18 -10.54
C LYS A 233 2.61 -15.97 -10.76
N ALA A 234 1.49 -15.51 -10.22
CA ALA A 234 0.19 -16.16 -10.34
C ALA A 234 -0.55 -15.84 -11.65
N GLY A 235 -0.08 -14.84 -12.42
CA GLY A 235 -0.64 -14.42 -13.71
C GLY A 235 -1.66 -13.30 -13.61
#